data_AF-A0A4U5UFU3-F1
#
_entry.id   AF-A0A4U5UFU3-F1
#
_cell.length_a   1.000
_cell.length_b   1.000
_cell.length_c   1.000
_cell.angle_alpha   90.00
_cell.angle_beta   90.00
_cell.angle_gamma   90.00
#
_symmetry.space_group_name_H-M   'P 1'
#
loop_
_entity.id
_entity.type
_entity.pdbx_description
1 polymer ?
#
loop_
_entity_poly.entity_id
_entity_poly.type
_entity_poly.pdbx_seq_one_letter_code
_entity_poly.pdbx_strand_id
1 'polypeptide(L)'
;MLTLELFRCRPPDVVVFPRCVEEVSAVAKVCHKHDFPIIPFGTGTGLEGGVGAVKGGVCFSLRNMDQILALHQEDFDVTVEPGVTRKALNAYLRDTGLWFPVDPGADASLCGMAATSASGTNAVRYGTMRENVLNLEVVLADGTIVHTAGKGRRPRKTSAGYNLTNLFVGSEGTLGIITKTTLRLYGIPESMVSAVCSFPSVQTAVDSTVQILQSGVPVARIEFLDDVMIDACNRFSSLSYPVTPTLFLEFHGSERSLEEQVNTAEDITQSNGGSDFQWARDPETRNKLWKARHDAWYAVQALRPGCKAYSTDVCVPLSQLPQIIVETKEDLIENRLTGPIAGHVGDGNFHCLMVVDPDDPEELHRVHLFTERLASTNNATAPSWIPFAPLRRSHFAYLSPRVSSPEVEDSCAAVAVIGTPRDLGAEPDTPPTFSTTTTGPPPVMRLPKYLVPETYTVYLQPHLYTKIIEKVNVTSPNQTLLFTGNSTVVFHCVQTTRAIYLHSKDLTIMDSSVVSLKDNARLKINEMKHHEDVSDFLEIQLNEALEKGKTTVCF
;
A
#
# COMPACT_ATOMS: atom_id res chain seq x y z
N MET A 1 -9.32 16.81 -24.37
CA MET A 1 -7.95 16.56 -24.84
C MET A 1 -7.04 16.50 -23.62
N LEU A 2 -6.86 15.30 -23.07
CA LEU A 2 -5.78 14.99 -22.13
C LEU A 2 -4.63 14.49 -22.99
N THR A 3 -3.64 15.34 -23.23
CA THR A 3 -2.39 14.95 -23.89
C THR A 3 -1.64 14.01 -22.94
N LEU A 4 -1.31 12.79 -23.36
CA LEU A 4 -0.34 11.97 -22.63
C LEU A 4 1.02 12.67 -22.72
N GLU A 5 1.38 13.48 -21.72
CA GLU A 5 2.74 13.96 -21.61
C GLU A 5 3.61 12.87 -20.99
N LEU A 6 4.47 12.25 -21.81
CA LEU A 6 5.63 11.50 -21.32
C LEU A 6 6.39 12.39 -20.32
N PHE A 7 6.42 12.00 -19.05
CA PHE A 7 7.01 12.82 -17.99
C PHE A 7 8.43 13.23 -18.35
N ARG A 8 8.66 14.54 -18.48
CA ARG A 8 10.02 15.06 -18.55
C ARG A 8 10.70 14.83 -17.20
N CYS A 9 11.92 14.31 -17.25
CA CYS A 9 12.77 14.20 -16.06
C CYS A 9 12.81 15.56 -15.35
N ARG A 10 12.40 15.58 -14.08
CA ARG A 10 12.49 16.75 -13.20
C ARG A 10 13.62 16.50 -12.20
N PRO A 11 14.80 17.11 -12.39
CA PRO A 11 15.92 16.89 -11.51
C PRO A 11 15.68 17.57 -10.14
N PRO A 12 16.25 17.02 -9.05
CA PRO A 12 16.28 17.71 -7.76
C PRO A 12 17.19 18.95 -7.83
N ASP A 13 17.01 19.89 -6.90
CA ASP A 13 17.86 21.09 -6.80
C ASP A 13 19.25 20.74 -6.27
N VAL A 14 19.32 19.77 -5.34
CA VAL A 14 20.54 19.31 -4.70
C VAL A 14 20.51 17.79 -4.55
N VAL A 15 21.66 17.14 -4.73
CA VAL A 15 21.88 15.73 -4.37
C VAL A 15 22.90 15.67 -3.26
N VAL A 16 22.55 14.99 -2.16
CA VAL A 16 23.44 14.71 -1.03
C VAL A 16 23.80 13.24 -0.99
N PHE A 17 25.00 12.94 -0.49
CA PHE A 17 25.58 11.60 -0.45
C PHE A 17 25.98 11.22 0.99
N PRO A 18 25.01 11.08 1.91
CA PRO A 18 25.30 10.74 3.28
C PRO A 18 25.98 9.37 3.39
N ARG A 19 26.81 9.21 4.42
CA ARG A 19 27.60 8.00 4.69
C ARG A 19 27.20 7.28 5.98
N CYS A 20 26.34 7.89 6.79
CA CYS A 20 25.80 7.30 8.00
C CYS A 20 24.44 7.92 8.35
N VAL A 21 23.71 7.28 9.27
CA VAL A 21 22.37 7.73 9.71
C VAL A 21 22.40 9.12 10.35
N GLU A 22 23.51 9.49 11.01
CA GLU A 22 23.66 10.81 11.63
C GLU A 22 23.71 11.92 10.58
N GLU A 23 24.37 11.70 9.44
CA GLU A 23 24.37 12.65 8.32
C GLU A 23 22.98 12.74 7.67
N VAL A 24 22.29 11.62 7.49
CA VAL A 24 20.91 11.60 6.99
C VAL A 24 20.00 12.42 7.92
N SER A 25 20.06 12.19 9.24
CA SER A 25 19.33 12.93 10.27
C SER A 25 19.65 14.42 10.25
N ALA A 26 20.93 14.78 10.15
CA ALA A 26 21.36 16.18 10.13
C ALA A 26 20.82 16.93 8.90
N VAL A 27 20.91 16.33 7.71
CA VAL A 27 20.38 16.96 6.49
C VAL A 27 18.85 16.97 6.49
N ALA A 28 18.19 15.94 6.99
CA ALA A 28 16.73 15.91 7.16
C ALA A 28 16.26 17.06 8.06
N LYS A 29 16.94 17.33 9.19
CA LYS A 29 16.65 18.50 10.05
C LYS A 29 16.77 19.82 9.32
N VAL A 30 17.78 19.98 8.46
CA VAL A 30 17.94 21.19 7.65
C VAL A 30 16.79 21.31 6.65
N CYS A 31 16.46 20.22 5.95
CA CYS A 31 15.34 20.21 5.01
C CYS A 31 14.02 20.53 5.70
N HIS A 32 13.75 19.93 6.86
CA HIS A 32 12.56 20.18 7.67
C HIS A 32 12.48 21.63 8.15
N LYS A 33 13.59 22.20 8.64
CA LYS A 33 13.64 23.59 9.10
C LYS A 33 13.32 24.60 7.99
N HIS A 34 13.64 24.26 6.75
CA HIS A 34 13.52 25.14 5.58
C HIS A 34 12.43 24.71 4.60
N ASP A 35 11.58 23.75 4.99
CA ASP A 35 10.50 23.19 4.18
C ASP A 35 10.96 22.69 2.78
N PHE A 36 12.18 22.14 2.70
CA PHE A 36 12.68 21.53 1.47
C PHE A 36 12.15 20.11 1.29
N PRO A 37 11.59 19.75 0.12
CA PRO A 37 11.19 18.38 -0.18
C PRO A 37 12.37 17.41 -0.05
N ILE A 38 12.13 16.27 0.59
CA ILE A 38 13.11 15.19 0.78
C ILE A 38 12.77 14.07 -0.21
N ILE A 39 13.76 13.61 -0.96
CA ILE A 39 13.60 12.52 -1.94
C ILE A 39 14.62 11.43 -1.62
N PRO A 40 14.22 10.33 -0.95
CA PRO A 40 15.09 9.19 -0.73
C PRO A 40 15.41 8.49 -2.06
N PHE A 41 16.69 8.19 -2.31
CA PHE A 41 17.13 7.55 -3.54
C PHE A 41 18.06 6.37 -3.25
N GLY A 42 17.61 5.16 -3.64
CA GLY A 42 18.40 3.93 -3.61
C GLY A 42 19.21 3.74 -4.90
N THR A 43 18.88 2.71 -5.68
CA THR A 43 19.53 2.42 -6.98
C THR A 43 18.81 3.03 -8.19
N GLY A 44 17.66 3.66 -8.01
CA GLY A 44 16.91 4.32 -9.10
C GLY A 44 16.25 3.36 -10.09
N THR A 45 15.92 2.14 -9.65
CA THR A 45 15.31 1.09 -10.50
C THR A 45 13.78 1.01 -10.37
N GLY A 46 13.16 1.82 -9.51
CA GLY A 46 11.70 1.90 -9.40
C GLY A 46 11.08 2.47 -10.67
N LEU A 47 9.86 2.05 -10.98
CA LEU A 47 9.19 2.38 -12.24
C LEU A 47 8.15 3.49 -12.05
N GLU A 48 7.61 3.63 -10.85
CA GLU A 48 6.42 4.42 -10.49
C GLU A 48 6.69 5.95 -10.45
N GLY A 49 7.92 6.37 -10.73
CA GLY A 49 8.31 7.78 -10.67
C GLY A 49 8.49 8.32 -9.24
N GLY A 50 8.54 7.46 -8.21
CA GLY A 50 8.67 7.85 -6.80
C GLY A 50 9.94 8.67 -6.48
N VAL A 51 10.98 8.57 -7.31
CA VAL A 51 12.22 9.37 -7.19
C VAL A 51 12.19 10.68 -7.98
N GLY A 52 11.07 11.01 -8.63
CA GLY A 52 10.92 12.24 -9.42
C GLY A 52 10.80 13.48 -8.55
N ALA A 53 11.66 14.49 -8.79
CA ALA A 53 11.65 15.74 -8.04
C ALA A 53 10.61 16.74 -8.58
N VAL A 54 9.32 16.39 -8.48
CA VAL A 54 8.22 17.18 -9.07
C VAL A 54 8.20 18.63 -8.59
N LYS A 55 8.62 18.86 -7.34
CA LYS A 55 8.71 20.17 -6.67
C LYS A 55 10.17 20.62 -6.42
N GLY A 56 11.16 20.03 -7.12
CA GLY A 56 12.57 20.21 -6.76
C GLY A 56 12.90 19.53 -5.42
N GLY A 57 13.82 20.11 -4.65
CA GLY A 57 14.20 19.66 -3.32
C GLY A 57 15.54 18.92 -3.26
N VAL A 58 15.72 18.17 -2.17
CA VAL A 58 16.97 17.51 -1.82
C VAL A 58 16.83 16.01 -2.01
N CYS A 59 17.60 15.46 -2.94
CA CYS A 59 17.72 14.03 -3.16
C CYS A 59 18.80 13.43 -2.26
N PHE A 60 18.41 12.46 -1.43
CA PHE A 60 19.29 11.71 -0.55
C PHE A 60 19.75 10.45 -1.26
N SER A 61 20.92 10.49 -1.89
CA SER A 61 21.51 9.30 -2.49
C SER A 61 22.12 8.43 -1.40
N LEU A 62 21.43 7.34 -1.06
CA LEU A 62 21.80 6.43 0.02
C LEU A 62 22.82 5.35 -0.41
N ARG A 63 23.31 5.43 -1.65
CA ARG A 63 24.16 4.42 -2.28
C ARG A 63 25.52 4.23 -1.61
N ASN A 64 25.99 5.24 -0.87
CA ASN A 64 27.27 5.19 -0.17
C ASN A 64 27.19 4.54 1.21
N MET A 65 25.98 4.22 1.69
CA MET A 65 25.75 3.42 2.90
C MET A 65 25.51 1.97 2.44
N ASP A 66 26.56 1.25 2.07
CA ASP A 66 26.49 -0.04 1.37
C ASP A 66 27.04 -1.22 2.19
N GLN A 67 27.05 -1.09 3.52
CA GLN A 67 27.60 -2.12 4.39
C GLN A 67 26.57 -3.18 4.80
N ILE A 68 27.01 -4.44 4.83
CA ILE A 68 26.32 -5.51 5.53
C ILE A 68 26.76 -5.45 7.00
N LEU A 69 25.86 -5.00 7.86
CA LEU A 69 26.19 -4.63 9.25
C LEU A 69 26.30 -5.83 10.18
N ALA A 70 25.42 -6.82 9.99
CA ALA A 70 25.41 -8.03 10.80
C ALA A 70 24.75 -9.18 10.05
N LEU A 71 25.38 -10.36 10.06
CA LEU A 71 24.80 -11.61 9.60
C LEU A 71 24.66 -12.56 10.79
N HIS A 72 23.44 -13.00 11.07
CA HIS A 72 23.15 -13.96 12.13
C HIS A 72 22.77 -15.28 11.47
N GLN A 73 23.76 -16.11 11.14
CA GLN A 73 23.54 -17.35 10.39
C GLN A 73 22.60 -18.31 11.12
N GLU A 74 22.79 -18.48 12.43
CA GLU A 74 21.97 -19.35 13.27
C GLU A 74 20.51 -18.87 13.40
N ASP A 75 20.29 -17.56 13.30
CA ASP A 75 18.96 -16.93 13.39
C ASP A 75 18.31 -16.73 12.01
N PHE A 76 19.06 -16.95 10.92
CA PHE A 76 18.64 -16.78 9.54
C PHE A 76 18.13 -15.35 9.28
N ASP A 77 18.94 -14.36 9.61
CA ASP A 77 18.67 -12.96 9.29
C ASP A 77 19.96 -12.15 9.05
N VAL A 78 19.78 -10.99 8.42
CA VAL A 78 20.85 -10.05 8.09
C VAL A 78 20.37 -8.61 8.28
N THR A 79 21.22 -7.74 8.81
CA THR A 79 21.01 -6.29 8.84
C THR A 79 21.92 -5.61 7.83
N VAL A 80 21.35 -4.78 6.97
CA VAL A 80 22.03 -4.11 5.86
C VAL A 80 21.74 -2.62 5.82
N GLU A 81 22.67 -1.85 5.28
CA GLU A 81 22.50 -0.45 4.92
C GLU A 81 21.78 -0.28 3.55
N PRO A 82 21.23 0.91 3.25
CA PRO A 82 20.36 1.15 2.09
C PRO A 82 21.01 1.04 0.72
N GLY A 83 22.33 1.12 0.62
CA GLY A 83 23.10 0.92 -0.62
C GLY A 83 23.32 -0.54 -0.98
N VAL A 84 23.11 -1.49 -0.05
CA VAL A 84 23.30 -2.92 -0.33
C VAL A 84 22.25 -3.40 -1.33
N THR A 85 22.71 -3.93 -2.47
CA THR A 85 21.83 -4.50 -3.50
C THR A 85 21.50 -5.97 -3.22
N ARG A 86 20.41 -6.46 -3.82
CA ARG A 86 20.02 -7.86 -3.75
C ARG A 86 21.13 -8.80 -4.22
N LYS A 87 21.76 -8.51 -5.36
CA LYS A 87 22.86 -9.35 -5.87
C LYS A 87 24.09 -9.28 -4.97
N ALA A 88 24.41 -8.11 -4.42
CA ALA A 88 25.54 -7.96 -3.49
C ALA A 88 25.32 -8.79 -2.21
N LEU A 89 24.11 -8.76 -1.63
CA LEU A 89 23.78 -9.59 -0.47
C LEU A 89 23.89 -11.08 -0.79
N ASN A 90 23.27 -11.55 -1.88
CA ASN A 90 23.33 -12.98 -2.23
C ASN A 90 24.76 -13.43 -2.61
N ALA A 91 25.59 -12.55 -3.16
CA ALA A 91 27.01 -12.83 -3.37
C ALA A 91 27.76 -13.00 -2.04
N TYR A 92 27.48 -12.14 -1.05
CA TYR A 92 28.06 -12.23 0.29
C TYR A 92 27.62 -13.49 1.05
N LEU A 93 26.37 -13.94 0.87
CA LEU A 93 25.83 -15.12 1.56
C LEU A 93 26.26 -16.46 0.95
N ARG A 94 26.91 -16.48 -0.22
CA ARG A 94 27.15 -17.68 -1.03
C ARG A 94 27.68 -18.89 -0.25
N ASP A 95 28.62 -18.67 0.66
CA ASP A 95 29.32 -19.73 1.39
C ASP A 95 28.69 -20.07 2.75
N THR A 96 27.54 -19.46 3.07
CA THR A 96 26.88 -19.59 4.39
C THR A 96 25.79 -20.68 4.41
N GLY A 97 25.39 -21.19 3.23
CA GLY A 97 24.21 -22.03 3.09
C GLY A 97 22.88 -21.27 3.18
N LEU A 98 22.92 -19.94 3.28
CA LEU A 98 21.76 -19.06 3.31
C LEU A 98 21.65 -18.21 2.03
N TRP A 99 20.45 -17.70 1.76
CA TRP A 99 20.18 -16.75 0.69
C TRP A 99 18.94 -15.88 0.99
N PHE A 100 18.82 -14.78 0.25
CA PHE A 100 17.67 -13.88 0.24
C PHE A 100 16.83 -14.09 -1.03
N PRO A 101 15.54 -14.45 -0.91
CA PRO A 101 14.79 -15.03 -2.04
C PRO A 101 14.00 -14.04 -2.90
N VAL A 102 13.68 -12.84 -2.40
CA VAL A 102 12.85 -11.88 -3.15
C VAL A 102 13.62 -11.36 -4.35
N ASP A 103 13.08 -11.57 -5.57
CA ASP A 103 13.72 -11.22 -6.83
C ASP A 103 12.79 -10.38 -7.74
N PRO A 104 12.86 -9.03 -7.66
CA PRO A 104 12.02 -8.13 -8.44
C PRO A 104 12.49 -7.97 -9.90
N GLY A 105 13.40 -8.82 -10.39
CA GLY A 105 13.96 -8.74 -11.73
C GLY A 105 15.09 -7.71 -11.90
N ALA A 106 14.99 -6.56 -11.22
CA ALA A 106 16.07 -5.57 -11.13
C ALA A 106 17.07 -5.89 -10.00
N ASP A 107 18.31 -5.40 -10.13
CA ASP A 107 19.27 -5.38 -9.01
C ASP A 107 19.04 -4.13 -8.14
N ALA A 108 17.95 -4.16 -7.39
CA ALA A 108 17.53 -3.07 -6.52
C ALA A 108 18.29 -3.07 -5.18
N SER A 109 18.43 -1.89 -4.58
CA SER A 109 18.80 -1.76 -3.16
C SER A 109 17.75 -2.40 -2.25
N LEU A 110 18.17 -3.12 -1.22
CA LEU A 110 17.27 -3.82 -0.30
C LEU A 110 16.35 -2.88 0.52
N CYS A 111 16.84 -1.70 0.91
CA CYS A 111 15.98 -0.69 1.54
C CYS A 111 15.01 -0.05 0.54
N GLY A 112 15.41 0.11 -0.73
CA GLY A 112 14.49 0.52 -1.80
C GLY A 112 13.38 -0.52 -2.02
N MET A 113 13.74 -1.81 -2.03
CA MET A 113 12.78 -2.91 -2.08
C MET A 113 11.82 -2.87 -0.89
N ALA A 114 12.30 -2.58 0.32
CA ALA A 114 11.43 -2.40 1.49
C ALA A 114 10.49 -1.19 1.32
N ALA A 115 11.02 -0.05 0.86
CA ALA A 115 10.23 1.16 0.64
C ALA A 115 9.12 0.93 -0.40
N THR A 116 9.33 0.13 -1.43
CA THR A 116 8.32 -0.17 -2.46
C THR A 116 7.52 -1.44 -2.22
N SER A 117 7.73 -2.13 -1.09
CA SER A 117 7.14 -3.45 -0.80
C SER A 117 7.33 -4.45 -1.95
N ALA A 118 8.55 -4.50 -2.53
CA ALA A 118 8.82 -5.26 -3.74
C ALA A 118 8.40 -6.74 -3.65
N SER A 119 7.78 -7.22 -4.74
CA SER A 119 7.51 -8.65 -4.96
C SER A 119 8.62 -9.28 -5.81
N GLY A 120 8.36 -10.44 -6.41
CA GLY A 120 9.25 -11.09 -7.36
C GLY A 120 8.78 -12.49 -7.72
N THR A 121 9.49 -13.12 -8.66
CA THR A 121 9.16 -14.48 -9.17
C THR A 121 9.06 -15.55 -8.08
N ASN A 122 9.75 -15.37 -6.95
CA ASN A 122 9.78 -16.28 -5.79
C ASN A 122 8.71 -15.97 -4.72
N ALA A 123 7.88 -14.94 -4.91
CA ALA A 123 6.95 -14.47 -3.87
C ALA A 123 5.91 -15.52 -3.48
N VAL A 124 5.45 -16.35 -4.43
CA VAL A 124 4.51 -17.45 -4.18
C VAL A 124 4.98 -18.40 -3.08
N ARG A 125 6.30 -18.59 -2.94
CA ARG A 125 6.89 -19.48 -1.93
C ARG A 125 7.42 -18.76 -0.70
N TYR A 126 8.06 -17.61 -0.91
CA TYR A 126 8.87 -16.96 0.12
C TYR A 126 8.28 -15.62 0.60
N GLY A 127 7.14 -15.20 0.05
CA GLY A 127 6.53 -13.90 0.31
C GLY A 127 7.28 -12.74 -0.35
N THR A 128 6.73 -11.55 -0.18
CA THR A 128 7.27 -10.27 -0.68
C THR A 128 8.16 -9.62 0.37
N MET A 129 8.62 -8.38 0.13
CA MET A 129 9.30 -7.60 1.17
C MET A 129 8.45 -7.41 2.44
N ARG A 130 7.12 -7.39 2.32
CA ARG A 130 6.21 -7.32 3.47
C ARG A 130 6.41 -8.46 4.47
N GLU A 131 6.64 -9.68 3.98
CA GLU A 131 6.86 -10.86 4.83
C GLU A 131 8.31 -11.02 5.26
N ASN A 132 9.26 -10.40 4.53
CA ASN A 132 10.69 -10.63 4.69
C ASN A 132 11.42 -9.54 5.48
N VAL A 133 10.82 -8.36 5.69
CA VAL A 133 11.37 -7.30 6.54
C VAL A 133 11.00 -7.54 8.01
N LEU A 134 12.02 -7.64 8.87
CA LEU A 134 11.84 -7.84 10.32
C LEU A 134 11.84 -6.51 11.09
N ASN A 135 12.70 -5.56 10.70
CA ASN A 135 12.89 -4.30 11.40
C ASN A 135 13.53 -3.26 10.49
N LEU A 136 13.21 -1.98 10.70
CA LEU A 136 13.75 -0.85 9.94
C LEU A 136 14.31 0.22 10.90
N GLU A 137 15.45 0.79 10.56
CA GLU A 137 15.91 2.08 11.10
C GLU A 137 15.51 3.17 10.10
N VAL A 138 14.69 4.14 10.54
CA VAL A 138 14.10 5.17 9.68
C VAL A 138 14.41 6.54 10.24
N VAL A 139 14.82 7.46 9.37
CA VAL A 139 14.92 8.89 9.68
C VAL A 139 13.64 9.58 9.21
N LEU A 140 12.87 10.11 10.16
CA LEU A 140 11.65 10.88 9.86
C LEU A 140 11.99 12.25 9.27
N ALA A 141 10.99 12.96 8.76
CA ALA A 141 11.22 14.27 8.12
C ALA A 141 11.93 15.26 9.05
N ASP A 142 11.58 15.31 10.33
CA ASP A 142 12.22 16.16 11.36
C ASP A 142 13.65 15.70 11.74
N GLY A 143 14.13 14.62 11.13
CA GLY A 143 15.41 13.97 11.40
C GLY A 143 15.43 13.09 12.64
N THR A 144 14.30 12.81 13.27
CA THR A 144 14.21 11.82 14.35
C THR A 144 14.52 10.43 13.82
N ILE A 145 15.37 9.68 14.53
CA ILE A 145 15.73 8.30 14.18
C ILE A 145 14.83 7.34 14.96
N VAL A 146 14.05 6.54 14.26
CA VAL A 146 13.15 5.54 14.84
C VAL A 146 13.53 4.13 14.43
N HIS A 147 13.16 3.16 15.25
CA HIS A 147 13.32 1.73 14.96
C HIS A 147 11.94 1.06 15.02
N THR A 148 11.47 0.50 13.91
CA THR A 148 10.05 0.10 13.79
C THR A 148 9.65 -1.05 14.70
N ALA A 149 10.56 -1.99 14.98
CA ALA A 149 10.35 -3.07 15.95
C ALA A 149 11.14 -2.86 17.26
N GLY A 150 11.82 -1.72 17.41
CA GLY A 150 12.76 -1.43 18.50
C GLY A 150 14.22 -1.72 18.13
N LYS A 151 15.16 -1.01 18.76
CA LYS A 151 16.59 -1.07 18.43
C LYS A 151 17.16 -2.49 18.58
N GLY A 152 17.77 -3.01 17.52
CA GLY A 152 18.38 -4.34 17.48
C GLY A 152 17.42 -5.52 17.64
N ARG A 153 16.09 -5.30 17.58
CA ARG A 153 15.12 -6.39 17.68
C ARG A 153 15.03 -7.16 16.36
N ARG A 154 15.12 -8.49 16.47
CA ARG A 154 15.06 -9.46 15.36
C ARG A 154 14.07 -10.64 15.56
N PRO A 155 13.17 -10.70 16.57
CA PRO A 155 12.29 -11.85 16.71
C PRO A 155 11.28 -11.90 15.56
N ARG A 156 11.11 -13.07 14.95
CA ARG A 156 10.14 -13.30 13.87
C ARG A 156 8.69 -13.14 14.31
N LYS A 157 8.42 -13.41 15.58
CA LYS A 157 7.10 -13.27 16.20
C LYS A 157 7.16 -12.15 17.22
N THR A 158 6.26 -11.19 17.09
CA THR A 158 6.07 -10.13 18.07
C THR A 158 4.61 -9.74 18.13
N SER A 159 4.12 -9.47 19.34
CA SER A 159 2.83 -8.84 19.62
C SER A 159 3.02 -7.60 20.52
N ALA A 160 4.27 -7.09 20.57
CA ALA A 160 4.64 -5.98 21.43
C ALA A 160 4.41 -4.65 20.70
N GLY A 161 3.20 -4.09 20.87
CA GLY A 161 2.81 -2.80 20.29
C GLY A 161 2.32 -2.90 18.85
N TYR A 162 2.25 -1.75 18.17
CA TYR A 162 1.81 -1.67 16.78
C TYR A 162 2.87 -2.24 15.82
N ASN A 163 2.42 -2.84 14.72
CA ASN A 163 3.32 -3.26 13.64
C ASN A 163 3.72 -2.06 12.78
N LEU A 164 4.62 -1.23 13.32
CA LEU A 164 5.15 -0.07 12.60
C LEU A 164 6.01 -0.49 11.40
N THR A 165 6.61 -1.68 11.40
CA THR A 165 7.44 -2.13 10.27
C THR A 165 6.64 -2.13 8.98
N ASN A 166 5.43 -2.73 9.01
CA ASN A 166 4.56 -2.78 7.84
C ASN A 166 3.90 -1.45 7.49
N LEU A 167 4.01 -0.43 8.34
CA LEU A 167 3.62 0.93 7.98
C LEU A 167 4.65 1.59 7.05
N PHE A 168 5.94 1.31 7.26
CA PHE A 168 7.02 1.86 6.43
C PHE A 168 7.32 1.02 5.19
N VAL A 169 7.10 -0.30 5.24
CA VAL A 169 7.18 -1.15 4.05
C VAL A 169 6.09 -0.76 3.07
N GLY A 170 6.46 -0.41 1.84
CA GLY A 170 5.51 0.12 0.84
C GLY A 170 5.19 1.61 0.98
N SER A 171 5.85 2.34 1.89
CA SER A 171 5.63 3.79 2.04
C SER A 171 6.26 4.65 0.95
N GLU A 172 7.09 4.07 0.09
CA GLU A 172 7.81 4.75 -1.00
C GLU A 172 8.66 5.94 -0.53
N GLY A 173 9.09 5.92 0.74
CA GLY A 173 9.86 7.01 1.34
C GLY A 173 9.02 8.22 1.77
N THR A 174 7.69 8.18 1.62
CA THR A 174 6.79 9.27 2.00
C THR A 174 6.65 9.43 3.51
N LEU A 175 6.95 8.40 4.30
CA LEU A 175 6.89 8.45 5.76
C LEU A 175 8.28 8.65 6.42
N GLY A 176 9.37 8.54 5.65
CA GLY A 176 10.72 8.68 6.15
C GLY A 176 11.77 7.96 5.29
N ILE A 177 13.05 8.21 5.61
CA ILE A 177 14.22 7.66 4.91
C ILE A 177 14.65 6.36 5.61
N ILE A 178 14.53 5.22 4.95
CA ILE A 178 15.03 3.94 5.49
C ILE A 178 16.56 3.93 5.42
N THR A 179 17.22 3.79 6.58
CA THR A 179 18.67 3.84 6.75
C THR A 179 19.30 2.51 7.21
N LYS A 180 18.48 1.56 7.68
CA LYS A 180 18.84 0.14 7.83
C LYS A 180 17.63 -0.75 7.63
N THR A 181 17.83 -1.92 7.06
CA THR A 181 16.81 -2.98 6.98
C THR A 181 17.35 -4.27 7.59
N THR A 182 16.57 -4.92 8.45
CA THR A 182 16.83 -6.29 8.89
C THR A 182 15.91 -7.24 8.13
N LEU A 183 16.49 -8.21 7.44
CA LEU A 183 15.82 -9.13 6.53
C LEU A 183 15.92 -10.56 7.01
N ARG A 184 14.84 -11.33 6.79
CA ARG A 184 14.86 -12.78 6.91
C ARG A 184 15.66 -13.43 5.79
N LEU A 185 16.44 -14.44 6.14
CA LEU A 185 17.14 -15.33 5.21
C LEU A 185 16.52 -16.73 5.22
N TYR A 186 16.84 -17.51 4.19
CA TYR A 186 16.37 -18.87 3.99
C TYR A 186 17.55 -19.78 3.70
N GLY A 187 17.42 -21.07 4.04
CA GLY A 187 18.39 -22.08 3.60
C GLY A 187 18.33 -22.24 2.08
N ILE A 188 19.49 -22.48 1.47
CA ILE A 188 19.58 -22.86 0.07
C ILE A 188 18.95 -24.27 -0.08
N PRO A 189 17.95 -24.45 -0.98
CA PRO A 189 17.39 -25.77 -1.26
C PRO A 189 18.45 -26.78 -1.70
N GLU A 190 18.30 -28.04 -1.29
CA GLU A 190 19.17 -29.15 -1.70
C GLU A 190 19.22 -29.30 -3.23
N SER A 191 18.07 -29.19 -3.87
CA SER A 191 17.91 -29.31 -5.31
C SER A 191 16.79 -28.40 -5.81
N MET A 192 16.83 -28.10 -7.11
CA MET A 192 15.89 -27.22 -7.79
C MET A 192 15.64 -27.74 -9.21
N VAL A 193 14.37 -27.78 -9.61
CA VAL A 193 13.93 -28.20 -10.95
C VAL A 193 13.16 -27.06 -11.59
N SER A 194 13.47 -26.72 -12.84
CA SER A 194 12.62 -25.83 -13.64
C SER A 194 11.86 -26.62 -14.68
N ALA A 195 10.60 -26.28 -14.92
CA ALA A 195 9.76 -26.92 -15.91
C ALA A 195 9.09 -25.89 -16.84
N VAL A 196 8.74 -26.32 -18.03
CA VAL A 196 8.03 -25.55 -19.05
C VAL A 196 6.87 -26.39 -19.55
N CYS A 197 5.68 -25.80 -19.66
CA CYS A 197 4.51 -26.47 -20.21
C CYS A 197 3.73 -25.50 -21.10
N SER A 198 3.43 -25.93 -22.33
CA SER A 198 2.66 -25.16 -23.30
C SER A 198 1.19 -25.55 -23.25
N PHE A 199 0.30 -24.60 -23.54
CA PHE A 199 -1.15 -24.76 -23.42
C PHE A 199 -1.88 -24.31 -24.69
N PRO A 200 -3.05 -24.89 -24.98
CA PRO A 200 -3.86 -24.50 -26.13
C PRO A 200 -4.54 -23.14 -25.94
N SER A 201 -4.69 -22.65 -24.70
CA SER A 201 -5.34 -21.38 -24.40
C SER A 201 -4.80 -20.75 -23.11
N VAL A 202 -5.00 -19.43 -22.96
CA VAL A 202 -4.72 -18.69 -21.71
C VAL A 202 -5.49 -19.32 -20.54
N GLN A 203 -6.78 -19.60 -20.74
CA GLN A 203 -7.66 -20.16 -19.71
C GLN A 203 -7.10 -21.46 -19.12
N THR A 204 -6.68 -22.42 -19.97
CA THR A 204 -6.16 -23.72 -19.52
C THR A 204 -4.83 -23.61 -18.76
N ALA A 205 -3.97 -22.66 -19.12
CA ALA A 205 -2.73 -22.38 -18.39
C ALA A 205 -3.01 -21.81 -16.98
N VAL A 206 -3.94 -20.85 -16.88
CA VAL A 206 -4.25 -20.24 -15.58
C VAL A 206 -5.08 -21.20 -14.70
N ASP A 207 -5.99 -21.99 -15.27
CA ASP A 207 -6.71 -23.05 -14.54
C ASP A 207 -5.73 -24.08 -13.94
N SER A 208 -4.69 -24.46 -14.68
CA SER A 208 -3.63 -25.33 -14.18
C SER A 208 -2.87 -24.69 -13.01
N THR A 209 -2.57 -23.39 -13.10
CA THR A 209 -1.94 -22.63 -12.02
C THR A 209 -2.80 -22.67 -10.75
N VAL A 210 -4.09 -22.37 -10.86
CA VAL A 210 -5.02 -22.38 -9.73
C VAL A 210 -5.11 -23.78 -9.11
N GLN A 211 -5.22 -24.83 -9.92
CA GLN A 211 -5.29 -26.22 -9.44
C GLN A 211 -3.99 -26.65 -8.75
N ILE A 212 -2.81 -26.32 -9.30
CA ILE A 212 -1.51 -26.60 -8.68
C ILE A 212 -1.44 -25.98 -7.27
N LEU A 213 -1.85 -24.72 -7.14
CA LEU A 213 -1.88 -24.01 -5.86
C LEU A 213 -2.92 -24.62 -4.89
N GLN A 214 -4.12 -24.96 -5.36
CA GLN A 214 -5.19 -25.57 -4.56
C GLN A 214 -4.83 -26.98 -4.07
N SER A 215 -4.06 -27.73 -4.86
CA SER A 215 -3.49 -29.02 -4.47
C SER A 215 -2.36 -28.91 -3.46
N GLY A 216 -1.96 -27.68 -3.09
CA GLY A 216 -0.93 -27.44 -2.08
C GLY A 216 0.48 -27.76 -2.54
N VAL A 217 0.73 -27.81 -3.86
CA VAL A 217 2.06 -28.04 -4.42
C VAL A 217 2.94 -26.82 -4.11
N PRO A 218 4.05 -26.98 -3.37
CA PRO A 218 4.89 -25.86 -2.94
C PRO A 218 5.82 -25.34 -4.06
N VAL A 219 5.23 -24.85 -5.16
CA VAL A 219 5.96 -24.20 -6.26
C VAL A 219 6.83 -23.06 -5.75
N ALA A 220 8.07 -22.99 -6.23
CA ALA A 220 8.98 -21.88 -5.95
C ALA A 220 8.70 -20.68 -6.86
N ARG A 221 8.36 -20.96 -8.13
CA ARG A 221 7.94 -19.98 -9.15
C ARG A 221 6.88 -20.59 -10.06
N ILE A 222 5.95 -19.78 -10.52
CA ILE A 222 4.99 -20.15 -11.56
C ILE A 222 4.64 -18.89 -12.35
N GLU A 223 5.25 -18.79 -13.54
CA GLU A 223 5.12 -17.65 -14.43
C GLU A 223 4.28 -18.01 -15.64
N PHE A 224 3.35 -17.14 -16.01
CA PHE A 224 2.62 -17.23 -17.26
C PHE A 224 3.24 -16.31 -18.30
N LEU A 225 3.35 -16.79 -19.53
CA LEU A 225 3.68 -16.01 -20.71
C LEU A 225 2.63 -16.32 -21.79
N ASP A 226 2.05 -15.29 -22.40
CA ASP A 226 1.21 -15.49 -23.57
C ASP A 226 2.05 -15.82 -24.83
N ASP A 227 1.37 -16.18 -25.91
CA ASP A 227 1.99 -16.47 -27.21
C ASP A 227 2.84 -15.30 -27.73
N VAL A 228 2.38 -14.05 -27.56
CA VAL A 228 3.13 -12.87 -28.01
C VAL A 228 4.43 -12.70 -27.19
N MET A 229 4.37 -12.92 -25.88
CA MET A 229 5.55 -12.90 -25.02
C MET A 229 6.52 -14.04 -25.34
N ILE A 230 6.02 -15.26 -25.59
CA ILE A 230 6.87 -16.39 -25.98
C ILE A 230 7.56 -16.12 -27.32
N ASP A 231 6.88 -15.57 -28.33
CA ASP A 231 7.52 -15.16 -29.59
C ASP A 231 8.63 -14.13 -29.35
N ALA A 232 8.35 -13.11 -28.52
CA ALA A 232 9.34 -12.10 -28.17
C ALA A 232 10.58 -12.74 -27.51
N CYS A 233 10.39 -13.61 -26.52
CA CYS A 233 11.45 -14.32 -25.82
C CYS A 233 12.23 -15.26 -26.76
N ASN A 234 11.56 -15.99 -27.65
CA ASN A 234 12.20 -16.85 -28.66
C ASN A 234 13.16 -16.04 -29.55
N ARG A 235 12.68 -14.92 -30.10
CA ARG A 235 13.44 -14.06 -31.00
C ARG A 235 14.60 -13.35 -30.31
N PHE A 236 14.40 -12.88 -29.08
CA PHE A 236 15.42 -12.12 -28.34
C PHE A 236 16.45 -13.01 -27.65
N SER A 237 16.01 -14.11 -27.04
CA SER A 237 16.84 -14.98 -26.19
C SER A 237 17.31 -16.26 -26.88
N SER A 238 17.04 -16.41 -28.20
CA SER A 238 17.37 -17.62 -28.97
C SER A 238 16.80 -18.90 -28.34
N LEU A 239 15.52 -18.84 -27.98
CA LEU A 239 14.73 -19.99 -27.55
C LEU A 239 13.94 -20.57 -28.73
N SER A 240 13.41 -21.77 -28.54
CA SER A 240 12.69 -22.53 -29.57
C SER A 240 11.40 -23.16 -29.03
N TYR A 241 10.73 -22.50 -28.09
CA TYR A 241 9.47 -22.98 -27.53
C TYR A 241 8.31 -22.76 -28.50
N PRO A 242 7.25 -23.59 -28.47
CA PRO A 242 6.03 -23.33 -29.23
C PRO A 242 5.45 -21.94 -28.92
N VAL A 243 5.01 -21.21 -29.94
CA VAL A 243 4.39 -19.89 -29.78
C VAL A 243 2.93 -20.06 -29.34
N THR A 244 2.75 -20.45 -28.09
CA THR A 244 1.47 -20.68 -27.43
C THR A 244 1.53 -20.21 -25.97
N PRO A 245 0.40 -19.98 -25.31
CA PRO A 245 0.38 -19.70 -23.87
C PRO A 245 1.20 -20.75 -23.09
N THR A 246 2.10 -20.32 -22.23
CA THR A 246 3.11 -21.20 -21.64
C THR A 246 3.31 -20.86 -20.16
N LEU A 247 3.46 -21.89 -19.33
CA LEU A 247 3.89 -21.76 -17.94
C LEU A 247 5.37 -22.09 -17.79
N PHE A 248 6.11 -21.23 -17.09
CA PHE A 248 7.43 -21.56 -16.56
C PHE A 248 7.31 -21.82 -15.05
N LEU A 249 7.71 -23.01 -14.61
CA LEU A 249 7.63 -23.43 -13.23
C LEU A 249 9.03 -23.65 -12.66
N GLU A 250 9.19 -23.43 -11.35
CA GLU A 250 10.36 -23.90 -10.61
C GLU A 250 9.93 -24.47 -9.27
N PHE A 251 10.59 -25.55 -8.87
CA PHE A 251 10.33 -26.31 -7.65
C PHE A 251 11.63 -26.40 -6.85
N HIS A 252 11.51 -26.29 -5.52
CA HIS A 252 12.63 -26.36 -4.59
C HIS A 252 12.39 -27.46 -3.56
N GLY A 253 13.42 -28.23 -3.21
CA GLY A 253 13.29 -29.26 -2.19
C GLY A 253 14.42 -30.28 -2.18
N SER A 254 14.19 -31.38 -1.47
CA SER A 254 14.97 -32.60 -1.63
C SER A 254 14.56 -33.34 -2.89
N GLU A 255 15.39 -34.25 -3.38
CA GLU A 255 15.13 -35.01 -4.61
C GLU A 255 13.75 -35.70 -4.61
N ARG A 256 13.37 -36.34 -3.50
CA ARG A 256 12.05 -37.00 -3.36
C ARG A 256 10.89 -36.00 -3.40
N SER A 257 11.04 -34.87 -2.73
CA SER A 257 9.99 -33.85 -2.71
C SER A 257 9.82 -33.21 -4.09
N LEU A 258 10.91 -33.05 -4.85
CA LEU A 258 10.85 -32.52 -6.22
C LEU A 258 10.15 -33.50 -7.15
N GLU A 259 10.43 -34.80 -7.05
CA GLU A 259 9.73 -35.81 -7.84
C GLU A 259 8.21 -35.77 -7.59
N GLU A 260 7.79 -35.72 -6.32
CA GLU A 260 6.37 -35.59 -5.96
C GLU A 260 5.75 -34.29 -6.49
N GLN A 261 6.45 -33.16 -6.36
CA GLN A 261 5.98 -31.85 -6.84
C GLN A 261 5.82 -31.82 -8.36
N VAL A 262 6.83 -32.29 -9.09
CA VAL A 262 6.86 -32.29 -10.55
C VAL A 262 5.79 -33.23 -11.12
N ASN A 263 5.69 -34.46 -10.61
CA ASN A 263 4.68 -35.42 -11.06
C ASN A 263 3.26 -34.88 -10.85
N THR A 264 2.99 -34.30 -9.67
CA THR A 264 1.68 -33.70 -9.38
C THR A 264 1.37 -32.53 -10.32
N ALA A 265 2.35 -31.67 -10.58
CA ALA A 265 2.18 -30.56 -11.51
C ALA A 265 1.97 -31.05 -12.95
N GLU A 266 2.74 -32.05 -13.39
CA GLU A 266 2.60 -32.68 -14.71
C GLU A 266 1.19 -33.27 -14.90
N ASP A 267 0.70 -34.07 -13.94
CA ASP A 267 -0.65 -34.65 -13.98
C ASP A 267 -1.75 -33.57 -14.10
N ILE A 268 -1.62 -32.48 -13.33
CA ILE A 268 -2.58 -31.36 -13.38
C ILE A 268 -2.50 -30.64 -14.73
N THR A 269 -1.29 -30.30 -15.20
CA THR A 269 -1.14 -29.61 -16.49
C THR A 269 -1.64 -30.46 -17.65
N GLN A 270 -1.34 -31.77 -17.66
CA GLN A 270 -1.84 -32.71 -18.66
C GLN A 270 -3.36 -32.83 -18.64
N SER A 271 -3.98 -32.88 -17.45
CA SER A 271 -5.43 -32.95 -17.30
C SER A 271 -6.16 -31.72 -17.84
N ASN A 272 -5.48 -30.57 -17.89
CA ASN A 272 -5.98 -29.33 -18.47
C ASN A 272 -5.56 -29.12 -19.94
N GLY A 273 -4.98 -30.15 -20.59
CA GLY A 273 -4.59 -30.10 -21.99
C GLY A 273 -3.22 -29.48 -22.26
N GLY A 274 -2.38 -29.34 -21.24
CA GLY A 274 -0.97 -28.96 -21.38
C GLY A 274 -0.19 -29.98 -22.21
N SER A 275 0.74 -29.48 -23.03
CA SER A 275 1.62 -30.27 -23.87
C SER A 275 3.09 -29.96 -23.57
N ASP A 276 3.96 -30.85 -24.06
CA ASP A 276 5.41 -30.66 -24.04
C ASP A 276 5.96 -30.29 -22.66
N PHE A 277 5.46 -30.94 -21.61
CA PHE A 277 5.97 -30.75 -20.25
C PHE A 277 7.43 -31.18 -20.19
N GLN A 278 8.33 -30.21 -20.15
CA GLN A 278 9.77 -30.41 -20.15
C GLN A 278 10.33 -29.88 -18.84
N TRP A 279 11.19 -30.65 -18.19
CA TRP A 279 11.86 -30.21 -16.97
C TRP A 279 13.37 -30.44 -17.03
N ALA A 280 14.10 -29.59 -16.32
CA ALA A 280 15.56 -29.60 -16.27
C ALA A 280 16.06 -29.37 -14.85
N ARG A 281 17.10 -30.13 -14.48
CA ARG A 281 17.85 -29.99 -13.22
C ARG A 281 19.15 -29.23 -13.41
N ASP A 282 19.74 -29.32 -14.59
CA ASP A 282 21.05 -28.73 -14.83
C ASP A 282 20.98 -27.19 -14.72
N PRO A 283 21.94 -26.56 -14.03
CA PRO A 283 21.91 -25.12 -13.84
C PRO A 283 21.91 -24.32 -15.15
N GLU A 284 22.51 -24.83 -16.22
CA GLU A 284 22.59 -24.14 -17.50
C GLU A 284 21.22 -23.94 -18.14
N THR A 285 20.45 -25.01 -18.29
CA THR A 285 19.10 -24.98 -18.88
C THR A 285 18.15 -24.14 -18.02
N ARG A 286 18.23 -24.30 -16.69
CA ARG A 286 17.43 -23.50 -15.76
C ARG A 286 17.76 -22.01 -15.85
N ASN A 287 19.05 -21.67 -15.85
CA ASN A 287 19.50 -20.28 -15.98
C ASN A 287 19.10 -19.68 -17.33
N LYS A 288 19.12 -20.46 -18.41
CA LYS A 288 18.68 -20.02 -19.73
C LYS A 288 17.19 -19.66 -19.74
N LEU A 289 16.34 -20.51 -19.14
CA LEU A 289 14.90 -20.27 -19.00
C LEU A 289 14.63 -18.98 -18.21
N TRP A 290 15.19 -18.88 -17.01
CA TRP A 290 14.96 -17.73 -16.14
C TRP A 290 15.58 -16.46 -16.69
N LYS A 291 16.72 -16.54 -17.36
CA LYS A 291 17.31 -15.38 -18.05
C LYS A 291 16.36 -14.83 -19.10
N ALA A 292 15.73 -15.68 -19.91
CA ALA A 292 14.77 -15.22 -20.91
C ALA A 292 13.56 -14.52 -20.29
N ARG A 293 13.06 -15.02 -19.14
CA ARG A 293 11.97 -14.37 -18.38
C ARG A 293 12.39 -13.02 -17.78
N HIS A 294 13.64 -12.91 -17.30
CA HIS A 294 14.20 -11.63 -16.81
C HIS A 294 14.43 -10.62 -17.93
N ASP A 295 14.81 -11.11 -19.11
CA ASP A 295 15.04 -10.29 -20.30
C ASP A 295 13.74 -9.91 -21.04
N ALA A 296 12.56 -10.34 -20.54
CA ALA A 296 11.26 -10.11 -21.17
C ALA A 296 11.01 -8.64 -21.51
N TRP A 297 11.37 -7.71 -20.63
CA TRP A 297 11.26 -6.26 -20.92
C TRP A 297 12.02 -5.86 -22.19
N TYR A 298 13.26 -6.33 -22.34
CA TYR A 298 14.09 -6.04 -23.50
C TYR A 298 13.60 -6.77 -24.75
N ALA A 299 13.09 -8.00 -24.59
CA ALA A 299 12.48 -8.77 -25.66
C ALA A 299 11.25 -8.05 -26.24
N VAL A 300 10.39 -7.52 -25.38
CA VAL A 300 9.23 -6.71 -25.76
C VAL A 300 9.67 -5.43 -26.48
N GLN A 301 10.64 -4.71 -25.94
CA GLN A 301 11.15 -3.49 -26.59
C GLN A 301 11.72 -3.77 -27.99
N ALA A 302 12.27 -4.96 -28.22
CA ALA A 302 12.81 -5.38 -29.51
C ALA A 302 11.73 -5.77 -30.55
N LEU A 303 10.47 -5.96 -30.15
CA LEU A 303 9.38 -6.31 -31.07
C LEU A 303 9.12 -5.21 -32.11
N ARG A 304 9.24 -3.94 -31.72
CA ARG A 304 8.99 -2.78 -32.58
C ARG A 304 10.09 -1.72 -32.39
N PRO A 305 11.21 -1.82 -33.14
CA PRO A 305 12.32 -0.86 -33.05
C PRO A 305 11.87 0.59 -33.24
N GLY A 306 12.40 1.50 -32.42
CA GLY A 306 12.03 2.93 -32.42
C GLY A 306 10.91 3.29 -31.44
N CYS A 307 10.10 2.32 -31.03
CA CYS A 307 9.05 2.51 -30.02
C CYS A 307 9.58 2.39 -28.59
N LYS A 308 8.72 2.70 -27.62
CA LYS A 308 8.97 2.60 -26.18
C LYS A 308 8.10 1.51 -25.58
N ALA A 309 8.67 0.76 -24.64
CA ALA A 309 7.90 -0.17 -23.83
C ALA A 309 7.16 0.59 -22.72
N TYR A 310 5.95 0.15 -22.43
CA TYR A 310 5.05 0.66 -21.42
C TYR A 310 4.53 -0.51 -20.61
N SER A 311 4.77 -0.52 -19.30
CA SER A 311 4.32 -1.61 -18.43
C SER A 311 3.00 -1.28 -17.76
N THR A 312 2.14 -2.28 -17.63
CA THR A 312 1.14 -2.32 -16.55
C THR A 312 1.59 -3.31 -15.47
N ASP A 313 0.99 -3.20 -14.29
CA ASP A 313 1.19 -4.12 -13.18
C ASP A 313 -0.15 -4.27 -12.45
N VAL A 314 -0.72 -5.48 -12.48
CA VAL A 314 -2.09 -5.74 -12.04
C VAL A 314 -2.13 -6.96 -11.15
N CYS A 315 -2.67 -6.80 -9.93
CA CYS A 315 -2.93 -7.90 -9.02
C CYS A 315 -4.43 -8.13 -8.89
N VAL A 316 -4.86 -9.39 -8.95
CA VAL A 316 -6.26 -9.81 -8.83
C VAL A 316 -6.35 -11.03 -7.91
N PRO A 317 -7.50 -11.29 -7.27
CA PRO A 317 -7.73 -12.57 -6.62
C PRO A 317 -7.46 -13.71 -7.61
N LEU A 318 -6.76 -14.76 -7.17
CA LEU A 318 -6.41 -15.92 -8.01
C LEU A 318 -7.62 -16.51 -8.76
N SER A 319 -8.81 -16.46 -8.15
CA SER A 319 -10.05 -16.95 -8.78
C SER A 319 -10.49 -16.14 -10.00
N GLN A 320 -10.09 -14.87 -10.11
CA GLN A 320 -10.46 -13.97 -11.21
C GLN A 320 -9.35 -13.87 -12.28
N LEU A 321 -8.15 -14.37 -11.97
CA LEU A 321 -6.98 -14.25 -12.85
C LEU A 321 -7.20 -14.80 -14.26
N PRO A 322 -7.79 -16.00 -14.47
CA PRO A 322 -8.00 -16.52 -15.82
C PRO A 322 -8.86 -15.59 -16.67
N GLN A 323 -10.00 -15.19 -16.13
CA GLN A 323 -10.97 -14.34 -16.83
C GLN A 323 -10.35 -12.99 -17.20
N ILE A 324 -9.67 -12.34 -16.25
CA ILE A 324 -9.11 -11.01 -16.47
C ILE A 324 -7.97 -11.04 -17.51
N ILE A 325 -7.12 -12.07 -17.54
CA ILE A 325 -6.07 -12.17 -18.57
C ILE A 325 -6.70 -12.40 -19.95
N VAL A 326 -7.74 -13.23 -20.06
CA VAL A 326 -8.45 -13.45 -21.33
C VAL A 326 -9.08 -12.15 -21.83
N GLU A 327 -9.84 -11.45 -20.98
CA GLU A 327 -10.46 -10.16 -21.31
C GLU A 327 -9.41 -9.11 -21.68
N THR A 328 -8.29 -9.06 -20.96
CA THR A 328 -7.17 -8.14 -21.27
C THR A 328 -6.61 -8.41 -22.66
N LYS A 329 -6.44 -9.68 -23.02
CA LYS A 329 -5.93 -10.08 -24.33
C LYS A 329 -6.89 -9.72 -25.46
N GLU A 330 -8.19 -9.93 -25.26
CA GLU A 330 -9.23 -9.52 -26.20
C GLU A 330 -9.23 -7.99 -26.38
N ASP A 331 -9.17 -7.23 -25.29
CA ASP A 331 -9.14 -5.76 -25.32
C ASP A 331 -7.90 -5.22 -26.05
N LEU A 332 -6.73 -5.85 -25.89
CA LEU A 332 -5.53 -5.51 -26.67
C LEU A 332 -5.75 -5.67 -28.19
N ILE A 333 -6.38 -6.77 -28.60
CA ILE A 333 -6.67 -7.06 -30.01
C ILE A 333 -7.68 -6.04 -30.57
N GLU A 334 -8.77 -5.79 -29.84
CA GLU A 334 -9.81 -4.83 -30.24
C GLU A 334 -9.25 -3.41 -30.42
N ASN A 335 -8.31 -3.01 -29.56
CA ASN A 335 -7.68 -1.69 -29.59
C ASN A 335 -6.42 -1.63 -30.47
N ARG A 336 -6.07 -2.74 -31.13
CA ARG A 336 -4.90 -2.86 -32.02
C ARG A 336 -3.61 -2.46 -31.30
N LEU A 337 -3.46 -2.90 -30.06
CA LEU A 337 -2.28 -2.67 -29.23
C LEU A 337 -1.43 -3.93 -29.19
N THR A 338 -0.13 -3.80 -29.36
CA THR A 338 0.82 -4.90 -29.15
C THR A 338 1.26 -4.90 -27.69
N GLY A 339 0.68 -5.78 -26.88
CA GLY A 339 0.96 -5.91 -25.45
C GLY A 339 1.17 -7.35 -25.00
N PRO A 340 2.39 -7.91 -25.18
CA PRO A 340 2.79 -9.17 -24.55
C PRO A 340 2.44 -9.22 -23.07
N ILE A 341 1.88 -10.36 -22.64
CA ILE A 341 1.50 -10.58 -21.24
C ILE A 341 2.49 -11.55 -20.59
N ALA A 342 3.04 -11.14 -19.45
CA ALA A 342 3.79 -12.01 -18.55
C ALA A 342 3.30 -11.81 -17.12
N GLY A 343 3.21 -12.87 -16.31
CA GLY A 343 2.72 -12.71 -14.94
C GLY A 343 3.28 -13.71 -13.96
N HIS A 344 3.48 -13.23 -12.73
CA HIS A 344 3.71 -14.03 -11.54
C HIS A 344 2.37 -14.64 -11.10
N VAL A 345 1.79 -15.53 -11.90
CA VAL A 345 0.41 -15.99 -11.71
C VAL A 345 0.19 -16.76 -10.40
N GLY A 346 1.27 -17.18 -9.74
CA GLY A 346 1.26 -17.81 -8.42
C GLY A 346 0.74 -16.94 -7.28
N ASP A 347 0.91 -15.61 -7.38
CA ASP A 347 0.42 -14.65 -6.38
C ASP A 347 -0.67 -13.73 -6.92
N GLY A 348 -1.22 -14.04 -8.09
CA GLY A 348 -2.34 -13.32 -8.69
C GLY A 348 -1.93 -12.08 -9.48
N ASN A 349 -0.66 -11.97 -9.87
CA ASN A 349 -0.11 -10.81 -10.55
C ASN A 349 0.18 -11.06 -12.04
N PHE A 350 -0.07 -10.05 -12.88
CA PHE A 350 0.37 -10.03 -14.27
C PHE A 350 0.67 -8.62 -14.79
N HIS A 351 1.49 -8.58 -15.83
CA HIS A 351 1.92 -7.38 -16.54
C HIS A 351 1.51 -7.47 -18.00
N CYS A 352 0.98 -6.37 -18.54
CA CYS A 352 0.88 -6.15 -19.97
C CYS A 352 1.98 -5.17 -20.37
N LEU A 353 2.94 -5.65 -21.16
CA LEU A 353 4.09 -4.87 -21.62
C LEU A 353 3.80 -4.33 -23.02
N MET A 354 3.09 -3.22 -23.12
CA MET A 354 2.74 -2.60 -24.39
C MET A 354 3.97 -1.97 -25.07
N VAL A 355 4.02 -2.04 -26.39
CA VAL A 355 5.01 -1.33 -27.21
C VAL A 355 4.31 -0.18 -27.93
N VAL A 356 4.75 1.05 -27.64
CA VAL A 356 4.04 2.28 -27.98
C VAL A 356 4.96 3.24 -28.73
N ASP A 357 4.47 3.84 -29.81
CA ASP A 357 5.14 4.89 -30.55
C ASP A 357 4.85 6.23 -29.85
N PRO A 358 5.86 6.88 -29.26
CA PRO A 358 5.66 8.15 -28.58
C PRO A 358 5.23 9.29 -29.51
N ASP A 359 5.41 9.12 -30.83
CA ASP A 359 5.07 10.11 -31.85
C ASP A 359 3.68 9.87 -32.49
N ASP A 360 2.92 8.86 -32.04
CA ASP A 360 1.53 8.58 -32.45
C ASP A 360 0.52 8.95 -31.32
N PRO A 361 -0.10 10.14 -31.37
CA PRO A 361 -1.08 10.57 -30.38
C PRO A 361 -2.32 9.69 -30.29
N GLU A 362 -2.72 9.04 -31.39
CA GLU A 362 -3.90 8.17 -31.41
C GLU A 362 -3.59 6.82 -30.74
N GLU A 363 -2.39 6.28 -30.96
CA GLU A 363 -1.93 5.09 -30.21
C GLU A 363 -1.81 5.38 -28.72
N LEU A 364 -1.21 6.52 -28.35
CA LEU A 364 -1.14 6.96 -26.95
C LEU A 364 -2.53 7.09 -26.33
N HIS A 365 -3.52 7.62 -27.06
CA HIS A 365 -4.90 7.70 -26.59
C HIS A 365 -5.53 6.32 -26.36
N ARG A 366 -5.34 5.37 -27.29
CA ARG A 366 -5.81 3.98 -27.13
C ARG A 366 -5.16 3.29 -25.93
N VAL A 367 -3.85 3.46 -25.75
CA VAL A 367 -3.11 2.92 -24.59
C VAL A 367 -3.70 3.46 -23.29
N HIS A 368 -3.94 4.77 -23.20
CA HIS A 368 -4.53 5.37 -22.01
C HIS A 368 -5.91 4.79 -21.70
N LEU A 369 -6.83 4.75 -22.68
CA LEU A 369 -8.15 4.18 -22.49
C LEU A 369 -8.10 2.69 -22.08
N PHE A 370 -7.21 1.92 -22.69
CA PHE A 370 -6.97 0.52 -22.31
C PHE A 370 -6.51 0.41 -20.85
N THR A 371 -5.54 1.22 -20.44
CA THR A 371 -5.04 1.18 -19.05
C THR A 371 -6.07 1.65 -18.04
N GLU A 372 -6.92 2.62 -18.38
CA GLU A 372 -8.03 3.03 -17.53
C GLU A 372 -9.03 1.89 -17.34
N ARG A 373 -9.39 1.18 -18.42
CA ARG A 373 -10.28 0.02 -18.35
C ARG A 373 -9.67 -1.10 -17.51
N LEU A 374 -8.44 -1.49 -17.81
CA LEU A 374 -7.73 -2.55 -17.09
C LEU A 374 -7.61 -2.23 -15.60
N ALA A 375 -7.32 -0.97 -15.26
CA ALA A 375 -7.35 -0.54 -13.88
C ALA A 375 -8.77 -0.66 -13.30
N SER A 376 -9.81 -0.22 -14.01
CA SER A 376 -11.20 -0.16 -13.51
C SER A 376 -11.90 -1.52 -13.33
N THR A 377 -11.34 -2.61 -13.84
CA THR A 377 -11.93 -3.96 -13.73
C THR A 377 -12.13 -4.33 -12.24
N ASN A 378 -13.39 -4.54 -11.84
CA ASN A 378 -13.77 -4.87 -10.47
C ASN A 378 -12.95 -6.08 -9.95
N ASN A 379 -12.26 -5.90 -8.83
CA ASN A 379 -11.33 -6.82 -8.16
C ASN A 379 -9.84 -6.74 -8.58
N ALA A 380 -9.45 -5.87 -9.52
CA ALA A 380 -8.04 -5.56 -9.72
C ALA A 380 -7.58 -4.55 -8.65
N THR A 381 -6.62 -4.94 -7.81
CA THR A 381 -5.74 -3.99 -7.13
C THR A 381 -4.60 -3.72 -8.09
N ALA A 382 -4.57 -2.54 -8.71
CA ALA A 382 -3.39 -2.11 -9.44
C ALA A 382 -2.29 -1.75 -8.42
N PRO A 383 -1.16 -2.46 -8.34
CA PRO A 383 0.07 -1.79 -7.93
C PRO A 383 0.36 -0.66 -8.93
N SER A 384 0.16 0.56 -8.43
CA SER A 384 0.88 1.78 -8.81
C SER A 384 1.19 2.04 -10.29
N TRP A 385 0.26 1.84 -11.24
CA TRP A 385 0.39 2.45 -12.57
C TRP A 385 -0.95 2.94 -13.14
N ILE A 386 -1.14 4.26 -13.04
CA ILE A 386 -1.68 5.09 -14.13
C ILE A 386 -0.69 6.26 -14.31
N PRO A 387 0.11 6.25 -15.36
CA PRO A 387 0.90 7.39 -15.76
C PRO A 387 -0.02 8.34 -16.54
N PHE A 388 0.37 9.61 -16.60
CA PHE A 388 -0.26 10.64 -17.43
C PHE A 388 -1.47 11.37 -16.85
N ALA A 389 -1.57 11.45 -15.53
CA ALA A 389 -2.32 12.53 -14.88
C ALA A 389 -1.53 13.13 -13.71
N PRO A 390 -1.66 14.45 -13.44
CA PRO A 390 -0.77 15.19 -12.54
C PRO A 390 -0.78 14.59 -11.11
N LEU A 391 0.43 14.25 -10.63
CA LEU A 391 0.70 13.73 -9.28
C LEU A 391 0.34 14.75 -8.21
N ARG A 392 -0.94 14.70 -7.83
CA ARG A 392 -1.49 14.79 -6.47
C ARG A 392 -3.00 14.55 -6.47
N ARG A 393 -3.68 14.69 -7.62
CA ARG A 393 -5.12 14.41 -7.73
C ARG A 393 -5.47 13.09 -8.40
N SER A 394 -4.73 12.60 -9.39
CA SER A 394 -5.15 11.41 -10.14
C SER A 394 -4.80 10.09 -9.45
N HIS A 395 -3.56 9.87 -9.00
CA HIS A 395 -3.20 8.63 -8.29
C HIS A 395 -3.98 8.47 -6.97
N PHE A 396 -4.14 9.58 -6.22
CA PHE A 396 -5.10 9.64 -5.11
C PHE A 396 -6.55 9.47 -5.62
N ALA A 397 -6.99 10.04 -6.74
CA ALA A 397 -8.35 9.79 -7.27
C ALA A 397 -8.61 8.37 -7.80
N TYR A 398 -7.59 7.53 -8.05
CA TYR A 398 -7.76 6.12 -8.39
C TYR A 398 -7.62 5.20 -7.17
N LEU A 399 -6.90 5.65 -6.12
CA LEU A 399 -6.89 5.02 -4.80
C LEU A 399 -8.12 5.42 -3.96
N SER A 400 -8.61 6.65 -4.02
CA SER A 400 -9.76 7.24 -3.29
C SER A 400 -11.05 6.43 -3.41
N PRO A 401 -11.37 5.81 -4.57
CA PRO A 401 -12.54 4.94 -4.69
C PRO A 401 -12.27 3.49 -4.20
N ARG A 402 -11.00 3.08 -4.05
CA ARG A 402 -10.58 1.68 -3.77
C ARG A 402 -10.09 1.46 -2.35
N VAL A 403 -9.48 2.47 -1.78
CA VAL A 403 -9.21 2.61 -0.36
C VAL A 403 -10.54 3.07 0.23
N SER A 404 -11.35 2.09 0.64
CA SER A 404 -12.72 2.29 1.06
C SER A 404 -12.84 3.30 2.20
N SER A 405 -13.58 4.38 1.94
CA SER A 405 -13.98 5.49 2.82
C SER A 405 -12.99 6.67 2.93
N PRO A 406 -13.50 7.93 2.97
CA PRO A 406 -12.72 9.12 3.29
C PRO A 406 -11.87 8.99 4.56
N GLU A 407 -12.28 8.12 5.50
CA GLU A 407 -11.61 7.88 6.77
C GLU A 407 -10.23 7.22 6.59
N VAL A 408 -10.03 6.44 5.52
CA VAL A 408 -8.73 5.82 5.24
C VAL A 408 -7.80 6.79 4.51
N GLU A 409 -8.33 7.65 3.63
CA GLU A 409 -7.56 8.77 3.07
C GLU A 409 -7.12 9.73 4.17
N ASP A 410 -8.03 10.07 5.08
CA ASP A 410 -7.75 10.90 6.26
C ASP A 410 -6.78 10.21 7.22
N SER A 411 -6.85 8.88 7.38
CA SER A 411 -5.90 8.12 8.21
C SER A 411 -4.50 8.06 7.58
N CYS A 412 -4.40 7.78 6.28
CA CYS A 412 -3.13 7.79 5.56
C CYS A 412 -2.53 9.20 5.51
N ALA A 413 -3.36 10.22 5.28
CA ALA A 413 -2.95 11.62 5.34
C ALA A 413 -2.54 12.02 6.76
N ALA A 414 -3.27 11.61 7.80
CA ALA A 414 -2.91 11.87 9.20
C ALA A 414 -1.59 11.20 9.57
N VAL A 415 -1.36 9.95 9.15
CA VAL A 415 -0.09 9.26 9.38
C VAL A 415 1.05 9.91 8.60
N ALA A 416 0.79 10.35 7.36
CA ALA A 416 1.75 11.12 6.57
C ALA A 416 2.06 12.48 7.21
N VAL A 417 1.07 13.19 7.77
CA VAL A 417 1.22 14.47 8.48
C VAL A 417 1.96 14.29 9.82
N ILE A 418 1.83 13.13 10.48
CA ILE A 418 2.63 12.79 11.66
C ILE A 418 4.10 12.51 11.26
N GLY A 419 4.35 12.01 10.04
CA GLY A 419 5.69 11.70 9.52
C GLY A 419 6.35 12.80 8.67
N THR A 420 5.61 13.81 8.19
CA THR A 420 6.05 14.85 7.24
C THR A 420 5.40 16.22 7.53
N PRO A 421 6.10 17.36 7.34
CA PRO A 421 5.52 18.67 7.61
C PRO A 421 4.59 19.20 6.50
N ARG A 422 3.65 20.02 6.98
CA ARG A 422 2.73 20.98 6.32
C ARG A 422 2.76 21.07 4.79
N ASP A 423 1.64 20.67 4.18
CA ASP A 423 1.26 21.13 2.85
C ASP A 423 0.98 22.65 2.85
N LEU A 424 1.71 23.40 2.03
CA LEU A 424 1.49 24.83 1.80
C LEU A 424 0.43 25.04 0.72
N GLY A 425 -0.66 25.73 1.07
CA GLY A 425 -1.55 26.33 0.07
C GLY A 425 -2.98 26.74 0.46
N ALA A 426 -3.19 27.45 1.58
CA ALA A 426 -4.10 28.62 1.67
C ALA A 426 -4.04 29.24 3.09
N GLU A 427 -3.64 30.52 3.17
CA GLU A 427 -3.63 31.36 4.39
C GLU A 427 -4.91 32.26 4.44
N PRO A 428 -5.30 32.93 5.55
CA PRO A 428 -4.44 33.88 6.28
C PRO A 428 -4.56 34.02 7.83
N ASP A 429 -3.46 34.58 8.37
CA ASP A 429 -3.28 35.46 9.55
C ASP A 429 -3.37 34.93 11.02
N THR A 430 -2.25 35.09 11.74
CA THR A 430 -2.06 35.04 13.23
C THR A 430 -2.09 36.45 13.85
N PRO A 431 -2.46 36.69 15.15
CA PRO A 431 -1.82 36.15 16.39
C PRO A 431 -2.81 36.00 17.60
N PRO A 432 -2.45 35.77 18.91
CA PRO A 432 -1.17 35.56 19.61
C PRO A 432 -1.08 34.28 20.49
N THR A 433 0.07 34.07 21.14
CA THR A 433 0.40 32.95 22.05
C THR A 433 -0.15 33.10 23.48
N PHE A 434 -0.68 32.01 24.07
CA PHE A 434 -0.74 31.74 25.52
C PHE A 434 -0.63 30.23 25.80
N SER A 435 -0.13 29.89 26.99
CA SER A 435 0.20 28.53 27.42
C SER A 435 -0.94 27.81 28.17
N THR A 436 -0.78 26.49 28.20
CA THR A 436 -1.13 25.49 29.23
C THR A 436 -2.56 24.93 29.35
N THR A 437 -2.57 23.59 29.18
CA THR A 437 -3.27 22.53 29.93
C THR A 437 -4.77 22.27 29.72
N THR A 438 -5.07 21.13 29.07
CA THR A 438 -5.84 20.00 29.65
C THR A 438 -5.70 18.77 28.75
N THR A 439 -4.93 17.76 29.18
CA THR A 439 -4.87 16.44 28.53
C THR A 439 -5.75 15.47 29.31
N GLY A 440 -6.98 15.29 28.84
CA GLY A 440 -7.87 14.19 29.23
C GLY A 440 -8.48 13.55 27.98
N PRO A 441 -8.82 12.25 28.01
CA PRO A 441 -9.53 11.62 26.90
C PRO A 441 -10.90 12.29 26.67
N PRO A 442 -11.41 12.28 25.42
CA PRO A 442 -12.72 12.85 25.10
C PRO A 442 -13.83 12.24 25.98
N PRO A 443 -14.76 13.03 26.54
CA PRO A 443 -15.91 12.49 27.26
C PRO A 443 -16.74 11.58 26.34
N VAL A 444 -17.18 10.46 26.91
CA VAL A 444 -17.97 9.42 26.24
C VAL A 444 -19.43 9.58 26.66
N MET A 445 -20.31 9.92 25.73
CA MET A 445 -21.73 10.16 26.00
C MET A 445 -22.61 9.01 25.49
N ARG A 446 -23.57 8.55 26.31
CA ARG A 446 -24.66 7.66 25.89
C ARG A 446 -26.02 8.26 26.26
N LEU A 447 -27.05 7.99 25.45
CA LEU A 447 -28.37 8.60 25.56
C LEU A 447 -29.39 7.67 26.25
N PRO A 448 -30.39 8.22 26.96
CA PRO A 448 -31.47 7.41 27.51
C PRO A 448 -32.43 6.92 26.43
N LYS A 449 -33.06 5.76 26.65
CA LYS A 449 -34.07 5.16 25.74
C LYS A 449 -35.28 6.05 25.43
N TYR A 450 -35.53 7.11 26.20
CA TYR A 450 -36.73 7.95 26.14
C TYR A 450 -36.53 9.30 25.45
N LEU A 451 -35.30 9.61 25.02
CA LEU A 451 -34.94 10.76 24.20
C LEU A 451 -34.35 10.24 22.90
N VAL A 452 -35.09 10.37 21.79
CA VAL A 452 -34.63 9.94 20.47
C VAL A 452 -34.34 11.20 19.65
N PRO A 453 -33.06 11.50 19.40
CA PRO A 453 -32.66 12.66 18.59
C PRO A 453 -32.88 12.34 17.11
N GLU A 454 -33.58 13.19 16.36
CA GLU A 454 -33.61 13.05 14.89
C GLU A 454 -32.30 13.52 14.26
N THR A 455 -31.68 14.58 14.81
CA THR A 455 -30.37 15.07 14.39
C THR A 455 -29.65 15.80 15.53
N TYR A 456 -28.33 15.64 15.63
CA TYR A 456 -27.46 16.51 16.42
C TYR A 456 -26.93 17.63 15.54
N THR A 457 -26.73 18.82 16.11
CA THR A 457 -25.90 19.86 15.49
C THR A 457 -24.90 20.30 16.54
N VAL A 458 -23.65 19.86 16.39
CA VAL A 458 -22.57 20.20 17.33
C VAL A 458 -21.94 21.51 16.87
N TYR A 459 -22.08 22.56 17.68
CA TYR A 459 -21.30 23.78 17.49
C TYR A 459 -19.96 23.61 18.19
N LEU A 460 -18.93 23.20 17.44
CA LEU A 460 -17.56 23.23 17.92
C LEU A 460 -17.09 24.69 17.88
N GLN A 461 -16.78 25.28 19.03
CA GLN A 461 -15.96 26.49 19.09
C GLN A 461 -14.50 26.10 19.44
N PRO A 462 -13.66 25.70 18.47
CA PRO A 462 -12.23 25.85 18.66
C PRO A 462 -11.96 27.35 18.67
N HIS A 463 -11.15 27.84 19.61
CA HIS A 463 -10.82 29.27 19.70
C HIS A 463 -9.91 29.74 18.55
N LEU A 464 -9.82 28.96 17.46
CA LEU A 464 -8.96 29.14 16.30
C LEU A 464 -9.72 28.62 15.06
N TYR A 465 -10.14 29.56 14.21
CA TYR A 465 -10.67 29.41 12.84
C TYR A 465 -12.16 29.08 12.62
N THR A 466 -12.67 29.75 11.58
CA THR A 466 -14.06 29.94 11.17
C THR A 466 -14.79 28.66 10.75
N LYS A 467 -15.78 28.28 11.57
CA LYS A 467 -17.06 27.63 11.21
C LYS A 467 -16.98 26.33 10.39
N ILE A 468 -16.95 25.20 11.11
CA ILE A 468 -17.44 23.90 10.59
C ILE A 468 -18.62 23.47 11.47
N ILE A 469 -19.76 23.21 10.84
CA ILE A 469 -20.99 22.71 11.45
C ILE A 469 -21.06 21.23 11.06
N GLU A 470 -20.80 20.32 11.99
CA GLU A 470 -21.03 18.90 11.73
C GLU A 470 -22.39 18.48 12.32
N LYS A 471 -23.28 18.00 11.45
CA LYS A 471 -24.61 17.51 11.81
C LYS A 471 -24.57 15.98 11.86
N VAL A 472 -24.45 15.41 13.06
CA VAL A 472 -24.41 13.95 13.24
C VAL A 472 -25.83 13.43 13.45
N ASN A 473 -26.29 12.49 12.62
CA ASN A 473 -27.60 11.87 12.78
C ASN A 473 -27.47 10.61 13.65
N VAL A 474 -28.13 10.57 14.81
CA VAL A 474 -28.14 9.37 15.65
C VAL A 474 -29.31 8.50 15.25
N THR A 475 -28.99 7.28 14.85
CA THR A 475 -29.98 6.31 14.35
C THR A 475 -30.37 5.27 15.40
N SER A 476 -29.72 5.30 16.58
CA SER A 476 -29.97 4.33 17.67
C SER A 476 -29.80 4.96 19.07
N PRO A 477 -30.70 4.68 20.02
CA PRO A 477 -30.67 5.25 21.37
C PRO A 477 -29.45 4.83 22.22
N ASN A 478 -28.67 3.83 21.81
CA ASN A 478 -27.46 3.38 22.52
C ASN A 478 -26.15 3.80 21.82
N GLN A 479 -26.23 4.68 20.82
CA GLN A 479 -25.05 5.17 20.12
C GLN A 479 -24.17 5.96 21.08
N THR A 480 -22.87 5.65 21.08
CA THR A 480 -21.88 6.37 21.88
C THR A 480 -21.35 7.55 21.07
N LEU A 481 -21.37 8.74 21.66
CA LEU A 481 -20.89 9.97 21.03
C LEU A 481 -19.62 10.45 21.75
N LEU A 482 -18.60 10.84 20.99
CA LEU A 482 -17.31 11.35 21.48
C LEU A 482 -17.16 12.80 20.97
N PHE A 483 -16.93 13.76 21.87
CA PHE A 483 -16.68 15.15 21.52
C PHE A 483 -15.68 15.81 22.47
N THR A 484 -14.97 16.85 22.02
CA THR A 484 -14.04 17.64 22.86
C THR A 484 -14.35 19.14 22.70
N GLY A 485 -14.30 19.90 23.80
CA GLY A 485 -14.56 21.35 23.81
C GLY A 485 -16.00 21.75 24.14
N ASN A 486 -16.33 23.04 23.94
CA ASN A 486 -17.69 23.55 24.10
C ASN A 486 -18.56 23.00 22.95
N SER A 487 -19.62 22.29 23.31
CA SER A 487 -20.51 21.62 22.36
C SER A 487 -21.95 21.96 22.69
N THR A 488 -22.72 22.19 21.64
CA THR A 488 -24.17 22.33 21.75
C THR A 488 -24.86 21.04 21.34
N VAL A 489 -25.86 20.62 22.12
CA VAL A 489 -26.57 19.37 21.86
C VAL A 489 -28.05 19.64 21.66
N VAL A 490 -28.59 19.16 20.53
CA VAL A 490 -29.99 19.37 20.14
C VAL A 490 -30.77 18.06 20.22
N PHE A 491 -31.86 18.04 20.99
CA PHE A 491 -32.70 16.85 21.15
C PHE A 491 -34.16 17.11 20.79
N HIS A 492 -34.85 16.08 20.29
CA HIS A 492 -36.29 16.09 20.10
C HIS A 492 -36.97 15.21 21.17
N CYS A 493 -37.94 15.80 21.87
CA CYS A 493 -38.62 15.11 22.95
C CYS A 493 -39.69 14.16 22.41
N VAL A 494 -39.54 12.85 22.58
CA VAL A 494 -40.51 11.84 22.11
C VAL A 494 -41.53 11.44 23.17
N GLN A 495 -41.37 11.88 24.40
CA GLN A 495 -42.33 11.75 25.51
C GLN A 495 -42.23 12.97 26.42
N THR A 496 -43.34 13.45 26.98
CA THR A 496 -43.31 14.63 27.85
C THR A 496 -42.50 14.34 29.11
N THR A 497 -41.46 15.14 29.40
CA THR A 497 -40.55 14.93 30.55
C THR A 497 -40.17 16.26 31.21
N ARG A 498 -39.78 16.20 32.49
CA ARG A 498 -39.22 17.32 33.27
C ARG A 498 -37.73 17.18 33.57
N ALA A 499 -37.15 16.05 33.18
CA ALA A 499 -35.75 15.73 33.45
C ALA A 499 -35.07 15.16 32.20
N ILE A 500 -33.79 15.47 32.05
CA ILE A 500 -32.90 14.94 31.01
C ILE A 500 -31.77 14.20 31.70
N TYR A 501 -31.46 13.00 31.22
CA TYR A 501 -30.40 12.16 31.77
C TYR A 501 -29.33 11.97 30.71
N LEU A 502 -28.06 12.19 31.06
CA LEU A 502 -26.92 12.03 30.16
C LEU A 502 -25.91 11.10 30.82
N HIS A 503 -25.50 10.02 30.16
CA HIS A 503 -24.44 9.16 30.72
C HIS A 503 -23.07 9.80 30.48
N SER A 504 -22.42 10.31 31.53
CA SER A 504 -20.98 10.62 31.58
C SER A 504 -20.62 11.27 32.91
N LYS A 505 -19.52 10.83 33.53
CA LYS A 505 -18.91 11.44 34.72
C LYS A 505 -18.00 12.64 34.40
N ASP A 506 -17.65 12.83 33.13
CA ASP A 506 -16.65 13.80 32.67
C ASP A 506 -17.30 15.03 31.98
N LEU A 507 -18.62 15.21 32.11
CA LEU A 507 -19.35 16.39 31.62
C LEU A 507 -19.42 17.47 32.68
N THR A 508 -18.98 18.68 32.35
CA THR A 508 -19.15 19.89 33.18
C THR A 508 -19.88 20.96 32.37
N ILE A 509 -21.08 21.36 32.81
CA ILE A 509 -21.90 22.39 32.13
C ILE A 509 -21.59 23.75 32.77
N MET A 510 -21.03 24.68 31.98
CA MET A 510 -20.59 26.00 32.48
C MET A 510 -21.64 27.11 32.34
N ASP A 511 -22.65 26.96 31.47
CA ASP A 511 -23.80 27.88 31.35
C ASP A 511 -25.09 27.08 31.18
N SER A 512 -26.10 27.37 32.00
CA SER A 512 -27.25 26.51 32.25
C SER A 512 -28.52 27.05 31.57
N SER A 513 -28.47 27.26 30.25
CA SER A 513 -29.62 27.76 29.50
C SER A 513 -30.11 26.74 28.48
N VAL A 514 -31.34 26.33 28.65
CA VAL A 514 -32.01 25.34 27.81
C VAL A 514 -32.91 26.09 26.86
N VAL A 515 -32.63 26.09 25.55
CA VAL A 515 -33.44 26.88 24.61
C VAL A 515 -34.34 25.96 23.81
N SER A 516 -35.64 26.21 23.84
CA SER A 516 -36.58 25.62 22.90
C SER A 516 -36.40 26.28 21.54
N LEU A 517 -35.91 25.54 20.55
CA LEU A 517 -35.62 26.06 19.21
C LEU A 517 -36.88 26.41 18.41
N LYS A 518 -38.08 26.03 18.88
CA LYS A 518 -39.34 26.28 18.17
C LYS A 518 -39.93 27.66 18.49
N ASP A 519 -39.81 28.11 19.73
CA ASP A 519 -40.39 29.36 20.23
C ASP A 519 -39.35 30.30 20.88
N ASN A 520 -38.06 29.91 20.86
CA ASN A 520 -36.95 30.63 21.48
C ASN A 520 -37.10 30.86 22.99
N ALA A 521 -37.99 30.10 23.65
CA ALA A 521 -38.16 30.17 25.09
C ALA A 521 -36.94 29.58 25.81
N ARG A 522 -36.39 30.33 26.76
CA ARG A 522 -35.29 29.88 27.63
C ARG A 522 -35.87 29.21 28.87
N LEU A 523 -35.74 27.89 28.95
CA LEU A 523 -36.07 27.09 30.12
C LEU A 523 -34.92 27.17 31.12
N LYS A 524 -35.25 27.32 32.40
CA LYS A 524 -34.27 27.40 33.48
C LYS A 524 -33.99 26.00 34.02
N ILE A 525 -32.72 25.70 34.25
CA ILE A 525 -32.30 24.48 34.95
C ILE A 525 -32.52 24.71 36.44
N ASN A 526 -33.29 23.84 37.07
CA ASN A 526 -33.59 23.88 38.50
C ASN A 526 -32.47 23.24 39.32
N GLU A 527 -31.96 22.10 38.88
CA GLU A 527 -30.97 21.30 39.60
C GLU A 527 -30.18 20.41 38.63
N MET A 528 -28.90 20.18 38.93
CA MET A 528 -28.06 19.21 38.23
C MET A 528 -27.45 18.25 39.25
N LYS A 529 -27.65 16.95 39.04
CA LYS A 529 -27.20 15.92 39.98
C LYS A 529 -26.41 14.83 39.27
N HIS A 530 -25.22 14.55 39.78
CA HIS A 530 -24.46 13.37 39.42
C HIS A 530 -24.85 12.23 40.36
N HIS A 531 -25.10 11.05 39.80
CA HIS A 531 -25.36 9.83 40.57
C HIS A 531 -24.10 8.96 40.58
N GLU A 532 -23.68 8.45 41.76
CA GLU A 532 -22.38 7.78 41.99
C GLU A 532 -22.36 6.26 41.68
N ASP A 533 -23.41 5.70 41.06
CA ASP A 533 -23.55 4.25 40.83
C ASP A 533 -23.08 3.83 39.42
N VAL A 534 -22.81 2.53 39.17
CA VAL A 534 -22.09 1.91 38.02
C VAL A 534 -22.66 2.22 36.61
N SER A 535 -23.69 3.04 36.51
CA SER A 535 -24.26 3.57 35.26
C SER A 535 -24.16 5.10 35.10
N ASP A 536 -23.39 5.79 35.96
CA ASP A 536 -23.08 7.23 36.02
C ASP A 536 -23.84 8.11 35.02
N PHE A 537 -24.94 8.71 35.50
CA PHE A 537 -25.74 9.68 34.77
C PHE A 537 -25.63 11.07 35.42
N LEU A 538 -25.58 12.09 34.57
CA LEU A 538 -25.91 13.47 34.90
C LEU A 538 -27.41 13.68 34.67
N GLU A 539 -28.14 14.02 35.72
CA GLU A 539 -29.56 14.37 35.69
C GLU A 539 -29.72 15.89 35.70
N ILE A 540 -30.43 16.43 34.71
CA ILE A 540 -30.74 17.86 34.55
C ILE A 540 -32.24 18.04 34.76
N GLN A 541 -32.63 18.72 35.83
CA GLN A 541 -34.02 19.02 36.18
C GLN A 541 -34.44 20.38 35.63
N LEU A 542 -35.61 20.43 34.99
CA LEU A 542 -36.14 21.63 34.33
C LEU A 542 -37.26 22.27 35.14
N ASN A 543 -37.37 23.60 35.04
CA ASN A 543 -38.44 24.36 35.69
C ASN A 543 -39.83 24.12 35.09
N GLU A 544 -39.91 23.72 33.83
CA GLU A 544 -41.14 23.40 33.11
C GLU A 544 -40.97 22.10 32.30
N ALA A 545 -42.09 21.47 31.92
CA ALA A 545 -42.06 20.20 31.19
C ALA A 545 -41.83 20.42 29.68
N LEU A 546 -40.99 19.58 29.09
CA LEU A 546 -40.80 19.49 27.64
C LEU A 546 -41.92 18.65 27.03
N GLU A 547 -42.77 19.22 26.17
CA GLU A 547 -43.87 18.48 25.54
C GLU A 547 -43.38 17.58 24.39
N LYS A 548 -43.93 16.36 24.33
CA LYS A 548 -43.72 15.40 23.23
C LYS A 548 -44.01 16.03 21.86
N GLY A 549 -43.08 15.86 20.91
CA GLY A 549 -43.24 16.22 19.50
C GLY A 549 -43.30 17.72 19.20
N LYS A 550 -43.21 18.58 20.21
CA LYS A 550 -43.28 20.04 20.05
C LYS A 550 -41.98 20.76 20.41
N THR A 551 -41.09 20.11 21.14
CA THR A 551 -39.95 20.80 21.75
C THR A 551 -38.64 20.22 21.27
N THR A 552 -37.85 21.09 20.64
CA THR A 552 -36.47 20.82 20.23
C THR A 552 -35.57 21.59 21.17
N VAL A 553 -34.67 20.91 21.87
CA VAL A 553 -33.98 21.48 23.02
C VAL A 553 -32.49 21.58 22.76
N CYS A 554 -31.93 22.76 22.96
CA CYS A 554 -30.52 23.11 22.77
C CYS A 554 -29.85 23.36 24.13
N PHE A 555 -28.77 22.63 24.43
CA PHE A 555 -27.93 22.79 25.62
C PHE A 555 -26.51 23.12 25.24
#